data_AF-A0A2K8QQK0-F1
#
_entry.id   AF-A0A2K8QQK0-F1
#
_cell.length_a   1.000
_cell.length_b   1.000
_cell.length_c   1.000
_cell.angle_alpha   90.00
_cell.angle_beta   90.00
_cell.angle_gamma   90.00
#
_symmetry.space_group_name_H-M   'P 1'
#
loop_
_entity.id
_entity.type
_entity.pdbx_description
1 polymer ?
#
loop_
_entity_poly.entity_id
_entity_poly.type
_entity_poly.pdbx_seq_one_letter_code
_entity_poly.pdbx_strand_id
1 'polypeptide(L)'
;MDPQLRPLQSCPVCSFTRKLSQHLIEVGLAASFLGNKSIYESEHGTTTIRTNTIGDWFALAARLEKVEVNTWKFESSDASFYCGTVADNIDAHSKHYTNYATALTRFVFVCNGLEEAYRFIDHLYAPLSVARGVAKKDLKRTSSMRAVALLDDLFERMGALAAPNDFEHHCRNFINLFNRYKAEHNASVGGIEVGAEVFPTFALQLVRNLRNHVAHGAFPLAPPVDYGGYEDSEELVLMLKHACRVVALYIQIILRWFSPGFESYDYNSMVGYGKEFDRFKERCTLEYILDLHRQSDFALHQDHYRVDDDEK
;
A
#
# COMPACT_ATOMS: atom_id res chain seq x y z
N MET A 1 13.61 43.79 -3.90
CA MET A 1 12.33 43.17 -4.32
C MET A 1 12.47 41.69 -4.04
N ASP A 2 11.82 41.22 -2.97
CA ASP A 2 11.79 39.81 -2.62
C ASP A 2 11.07 39.04 -3.72
N PRO A 3 11.65 37.97 -4.30
CA PRO A 3 10.91 37.11 -5.19
C PRO A 3 9.84 36.41 -4.36
N GLN A 4 8.58 36.80 -4.57
CA GLN A 4 7.43 36.10 -4.00
C GLN A 4 7.57 34.61 -4.30
N LEU A 5 7.80 33.84 -3.25
CA LEU A 5 7.66 32.39 -3.24
C LEU A 5 6.26 32.08 -3.78
N ARG A 6 6.18 31.59 -5.01
CA ARG A 6 4.92 31.09 -5.56
C ARG A 6 4.43 30.01 -4.60
N PRO A 7 3.18 30.06 -4.13
CA PRO A 7 2.64 28.96 -3.33
C PRO A 7 2.76 27.69 -4.17
N LEU A 8 3.36 26.65 -3.59
CA LEU A 8 3.39 25.29 -4.15
C LEU A 8 1.94 24.94 -4.54
N GLN A 9 1.63 24.97 -5.84
CA GLN A 9 0.33 24.55 -6.33
C GLN A 9 0.14 23.08 -5.93
N SER A 10 -0.86 22.81 -5.10
CA SER A 10 -1.23 21.45 -4.71
C SER A 10 -1.53 20.64 -5.97
N CYS A 11 -0.94 19.45 -6.10
CA CYS A 11 -1.23 18.56 -7.22
C CYS A 11 -2.75 18.26 -7.26
N PRO A 12 -3.45 18.55 -8.37
CA PRO A 12 -4.90 18.44 -8.46
C PRO A 12 -5.39 16.99 -8.30
N VAL A 13 -4.58 15.99 -8.67
CA VAL A 13 -4.90 14.58 -8.44
C VAL A 13 -4.79 14.26 -6.94
N CYS A 14 -3.65 14.59 -6.34
CA CYS A 14 -3.37 14.28 -4.94
C CYS A 14 -4.31 14.99 -3.96
N SER A 15 -4.87 16.16 -4.31
CA SER A 15 -5.83 16.88 -3.46
C SER A 15 -7.15 16.12 -3.28
N PHE A 16 -7.56 15.32 -4.27
CA PHE A 16 -8.75 14.46 -4.18
C PHE A 16 -8.44 13.05 -3.69
N THR A 17 -7.16 12.72 -3.42
CA THR A 17 -6.77 11.44 -2.84
C THR A 17 -6.92 11.47 -1.32
N ARG A 18 -7.50 10.42 -0.72
CA ARG A 18 -7.54 10.24 0.75
C ARG A 18 -6.12 10.21 1.32
N LYS A 19 -5.95 10.58 2.60
CA LYS A 19 -4.68 10.32 3.31
C LYS A 19 -4.36 8.82 3.28
N LEU A 20 -3.07 8.46 3.36
CA LEU A 20 -2.66 7.05 3.24
C LEU A 20 -3.36 6.17 4.29
N SER A 21 -3.40 6.59 5.55
CA SER A 21 -4.09 5.83 6.61
C SER A 21 -5.57 5.59 6.29
N GLN A 22 -6.29 6.62 5.83
CA GLN A 22 -7.69 6.50 5.43
C GLN A 22 -7.89 5.54 4.26
N HIS A 23 -7.02 5.61 3.25
CA HIS A 23 -7.08 4.66 2.13
C HIS A 23 -6.82 3.22 2.58
N LEU A 24 -5.85 3.01 3.47
CA LEU A 24 -5.59 1.69 4.04
C LEU A 24 -6.78 1.18 4.87
N ILE A 25 -7.47 2.05 5.62
CA ILE A 25 -8.71 1.69 6.34
C ILE A 25 -9.79 1.26 5.34
N GLU A 26 -10.02 2.03 4.28
CA GLU A 26 -11.05 1.75 3.27
C GLU A 26 -10.80 0.41 2.57
N VAL A 27 -9.55 0.13 2.18
CA VAL A 27 -9.16 -1.18 1.61
C VAL A 27 -9.36 -2.28 2.64
N GLY A 28 -9.00 -2.03 3.91
CA GLY A 28 -9.18 -2.99 4.99
C GLY A 28 -10.65 -3.37 5.22
N LEU A 29 -11.53 -2.38 5.26
CA LEU A 29 -12.98 -2.57 5.41
C LEU A 29 -13.59 -3.28 4.21
N ALA A 30 -13.21 -2.88 2.98
CA ALA A 30 -13.69 -3.55 1.78
C ALA A 30 -13.30 -5.04 1.75
N ALA A 31 -12.06 -5.37 2.11
CA ALA A 31 -11.61 -6.75 2.21
C ALA A 31 -12.40 -7.54 3.29
N SER A 32 -12.70 -6.91 4.42
CA SER A 32 -13.52 -7.53 5.47
C SER A 32 -14.99 -7.73 5.06
N PHE A 33 -15.58 -6.78 4.33
CA PHE A 33 -16.94 -6.89 3.79
C PHE A 33 -17.06 -7.95 2.68
N LEU A 34 -16.00 -8.13 1.90
CA LEU A 34 -15.96 -9.21 0.90
C LEU A 34 -16.11 -10.57 1.57
N GLY A 35 -15.33 -10.87 2.60
CA GLY A 35 -15.47 -12.11 3.39
C GLY A 35 -15.18 -13.41 2.62
N ASN A 36 -14.64 -13.31 1.40
CA ASN A 36 -14.36 -14.46 0.54
C ASN A 36 -13.16 -15.28 1.01
N LYS A 37 -13.10 -16.52 0.52
CA LYS A 37 -12.06 -17.50 0.85
C LYS A 37 -11.52 -18.14 -0.42
N SER A 38 -10.25 -18.54 -0.39
CA SER A 38 -9.65 -19.38 -1.42
C SER A 38 -8.67 -20.38 -0.83
N ILE A 39 -8.33 -21.41 -1.60
CA ILE A 39 -7.36 -22.42 -1.22
C ILE A 39 -6.02 -22.06 -1.84
N TYR A 40 -4.96 -22.03 -1.02
CA TYR A 40 -3.59 -21.84 -1.46
C TYR A 40 -2.77 -23.08 -1.15
N GLU A 41 -2.12 -23.63 -2.17
CA GLU A 41 -1.23 -24.79 -2.07
C GLU A 41 0.22 -24.35 -2.20
N SER A 42 1.04 -24.76 -1.24
CA SER A 42 2.47 -24.51 -1.20
C SER A 42 3.25 -25.79 -0.89
N GLU A 43 4.57 -25.73 -0.98
CA GLU A 43 5.45 -26.82 -0.54
C GLU A 43 5.28 -27.19 0.94
N HIS A 44 4.77 -26.27 1.76
CA HIS A 44 4.52 -26.47 3.19
C HIS A 44 3.10 -26.97 3.50
N GLY A 45 2.29 -27.21 2.48
CA GLY A 45 0.92 -27.71 2.61
C GLY A 45 -0.14 -26.74 2.08
N THR A 46 -1.39 -27.06 2.40
CA THR A 46 -2.58 -26.34 1.96
C THR A 46 -3.09 -25.42 3.07
N THR A 47 -3.39 -24.18 2.74
CA THR A 47 -3.99 -23.21 3.66
C THR A 47 -5.19 -22.50 3.04
N THR A 48 -6.12 -22.04 3.87
CA THR A 48 -7.25 -21.23 3.45
C THR A 48 -6.89 -19.76 3.61
N ILE A 49 -6.89 -19.03 2.50
CA ILE A 49 -6.70 -17.57 2.50
C ILE A 49 -8.07 -16.92 2.62
N ARG A 50 -8.17 -15.85 3.42
CA ARG A 50 -9.40 -15.07 3.61
C ARG A 50 -9.12 -13.61 3.29
N THR A 51 -10.06 -12.96 2.61
CA THR A 51 -10.01 -11.52 2.36
C THR A 51 -9.96 -10.72 3.68
N ASN A 52 -10.58 -11.20 4.76
CA ASN A 52 -10.44 -10.63 6.10
C ASN A 52 -8.98 -10.53 6.58
N THR A 53 -8.14 -11.53 6.29
CA THR A 53 -6.72 -11.51 6.68
C THR A 53 -5.96 -10.41 5.95
N ILE A 54 -6.29 -10.14 4.68
CA ILE A 54 -5.77 -8.98 3.94
C ILE A 54 -6.22 -7.70 4.65
N GLY A 55 -7.49 -7.64 5.05
CA GLY A 55 -8.07 -6.52 5.78
C GLY A 55 -7.40 -6.24 7.12
N ASP A 56 -7.08 -7.28 7.90
CA ASP A 56 -6.40 -7.17 9.19
C ASP A 56 -5.01 -6.55 9.07
N TRP A 57 -4.23 -6.94 8.05
CA TRP A 57 -2.93 -6.33 7.78
C TRP A 57 -3.03 -4.85 7.44
N PHE A 58 -4.05 -4.48 6.66
CA PHE A 58 -4.29 -3.09 6.27
C PHE A 58 -4.79 -2.25 7.43
N ALA A 59 -5.67 -2.79 8.27
CA ALA A 59 -6.12 -2.17 9.50
C ALA A 59 -4.94 -1.94 10.47
N LEU A 60 -4.07 -2.93 10.62
CA LEU A 60 -2.85 -2.80 11.44
C LEU A 60 -1.92 -1.71 10.89
N ALA A 61 -1.67 -1.67 9.58
CA ALA A 61 -0.85 -0.65 8.93
C ALA A 61 -1.43 0.76 9.07
N ALA A 62 -2.76 0.89 8.99
CA ALA A 62 -3.45 2.17 9.12
C ALA A 62 -3.45 2.70 10.56
N ARG A 63 -3.60 1.80 11.54
CA ARG A 63 -3.61 2.11 12.98
C ARG A 63 -2.22 2.34 13.57
N LEU A 64 -1.16 1.97 12.84
CA LEU A 64 0.20 2.27 13.27
C LEU A 64 0.40 3.79 13.30
N GLU A 65 0.45 4.36 14.50
CA GLU A 65 0.73 5.79 14.68
C GLU A 65 2.24 6.06 14.68
N LYS A 66 2.99 5.35 15.53
CA LYS A 66 4.43 5.57 15.76
C LYS A 66 5.12 4.28 16.18
N VAL A 67 6.33 4.05 15.64
CA VAL A 67 7.33 3.14 16.20
C VAL A 67 8.40 3.99 16.85
N GLU A 68 8.36 4.07 18.18
CA GLU A 68 9.22 4.99 18.92
C GLU A 68 10.65 4.47 19.06
N VAL A 69 11.59 5.30 18.63
CA VAL A 69 13.02 5.09 18.84
C VAL A 69 13.52 6.14 19.81
N ASN A 70 14.07 5.70 20.94
CA ASN A 70 14.67 6.55 21.94
C ASN A 70 16.20 6.39 21.90
N THR A 71 16.88 7.39 21.34
CA THR A 71 18.34 7.42 21.19
C THR A 71 19.06 7.73 22.50
N TRP A 72 18.41 8.36 23.48
CA TRP A 72 18.97 8.58 24.82
C TRP A 72 19.38 7.29 25.53
N LYS A 73 18.85 6.13 25.10
CA LYS A 73 19.22 4.82 25.67
C LYS A 73 20.68 4.43 25.45
N PHE A 74 21.37 5.05 24.49
CA PHE A 74 22.78 4.80 24.23
C PHE A 74 23.71 5.82 24.90
N GLU A 75 23.15 6.83 25.57
CA GLU A 75 23.93 7.84 26.27
C GLU A 75 24.32 7.36 27.67
N SER A 76 25.44 7.88 28.17
CA SER A 76 25.92 7.52 29.52
C SER A 76 25.00 8.06 30.61
N SER A 77 25.13 7.54 31.83
CA SER A 77 24.45 8.08 33.02
C SER A 77 24.73 9.57 33.28
N ASP A 78 25.77 10.12 32.65
CA ASP A 78 26.19 11.52 32.75
C ASP A 78 25.54 12.41 31.67
N ALA A 79 24.58 11.87 30.90
CA ALA A 79 23.83 12.62 29.88
C ALA A 79 23.10 13.86 30.44
N SER A 80 22.87 13.90 31.76
CA SER A 80 22.35 15.07 32.47
C SER A 80 23.29 16.28 32.45
N PHE A 81 24.55 16.11 32.08
CA PHE A 81 25.54 17.17 31.93
C PHE A 81 25.77 17.62 30.48
N TYR A 82 25.00 17.08 29.52
CA TYR A 82 25.13 17.50 28.13
C TYR A 82 24.68 18.95 27.95
N CYS A 83 25.43 19.69 27.14
CA CYS A 83 25.01 21.03 26.75
C CYS A 83 23.79 20.95 25.83
N GLY A 84 22.99 22.02 25.78
CA GLY A 84 21.72 22.04 25.03
C GLY A 84 21.86 21.55 23.58
N THR A 85 22.91 21.94 22.87
CA THR A 85 23.15 21.52 21.48
C THR A 85 23.33 20.00 21.32
N VAL A 86 23.95 19.33 22.30
CA VAL A 86 24.10 17.87 22.28
C VAL A 86 22.77 17.19 22.57
N ALA A 87 21.99 17.72 23.52
CA ALA A 87 20.65 17.22 23.81
C ALA A 87 19.71 17.35 22.58
N ASP A 88 19.71 18.52 21.93
CA ASP A 88 18.94 18.79 20.72
C ASP A 88 19.31 17.82 19.58
N ASN A 89 20.60 17.50 19.44
CA ASN A 89 21.07 16.54 18.45
C ASN A 89 20.53 15.11 18.71
N ILE A 90 20.54 14.67 19.97
CA ILE A 90 20.02 13.35 20.36
C ILE A 90 18.52 13.28 20.10
N ASP A 91 17.77 14.33 20.46
CA ASP A 91 16.33 14.42 20.18
C ASP A 91 16.02 14.42 18.67
N ALA A 92 16.83 15.11 17.86
CA ALA A 92 16.70 15.10 16.41
C ALA A 92 16.90 13.69 15.84
N HIS A 93 17.90 12.94 16.33
CA HIS A 93 18.11 11.54 15.95
C HIS A 93 16.95 10.65 16.39
N SER A 94 16.43 10.81 17.62
CA SER A 94 15.23 10.09 18.10
C SER A 94 14.04 10.30 17.16
N LYS A 95 13.76 11.55 16.78
CA LYS A 95 12.66 11.89 15.87
C LYS A 95 12.88 11.31 14.47
N HIS A 96 14.09 11.43 13.93
CA HIS A 96 14.45 10.91 12.63
C HIS A 96 14.26 9.38 12.54
N TYR A 97 14.88 8.63 13.45
CA TYR A 97 14.80 7.16 13.44
C TYR A 97 13.40 6.66 13.76
N THR A 98 12.63 7.37 14.60
CA THR A 98 11.21 7.11 14.80
C THR A 98 10.44 7.21 13.49
N ASN A 99 10.62 8.30 12.72
CA ASN A 99 9.91 8.50 11.46
C ASN A 99 10.24 7.40 10.45
N TYR A 100 11.53 7.06 10.37
CA TYR A 100 12.06 6.01 9.51
C TYR A 100 11.50 4.63 9.87
N ALA A 101 11.62 4.23 11.15
CA ALA A 101 11.10 2.96 11.67
C ALA A 101 9.58 2.86 11.46
N THR A 102 8.84 3.93 11.69
CA THR A 102 7.39 3.97 11.48
C THR A 102 7.02 3.74 10.01
N ALA A 103 7.74 4.37 9.08
CA ALA A 103 7.49 4.19 7.65
C ALA A 103 7.81 2.76 7.19
N LEU A 104 8.95 2.22 7.63
CA LEU A 104 9.37 0.85 7.35
C LEU A 104 8.39 -0.19 7.90
N THR A 105 8.02 -0.09 9.17
CA THR A 105 7.08 -1.03 9.79
C THR A 105 5.72 -1.00 9.09
N ARG A 106 5.23 0.19 8.72
CA ARG A 106 3.99 0.31 7.93
C ARG A 106 4.12 -0.39 6.58
N PHE A 107 5.22 -0.16 5.87
CA PHE A 107 5.48 -0.80 4.59
C PHE A 107 5.56 -2.33 4.69
N VAL A 108 6.16 -2.87 5.75
CA VAL A 108 6.20 -4.30 6.02
C VAL A 108 4.79 -4.87 6.23
N PHE A 109 3.94 -4.21 7.03
CA PHE A 109 2.56 -4.64 7.24
C PHE A 109 1.75 -4.61 5.93
N VAL A 110 1.89 -3.56 5.13
CA VAL A 110 1.25 -3.45 3.82
C VAL A 110 1.74 -4.54 2.85
N CYS A 111 3.04 -4.84 2.84
CA CYS A 111 3.60 -5.93 2.05
C CYS A 111 3.08 -7.30 2.49
N ASN A 112 2.87 -7.54 3.78
CA ASN A 112 2.28 -8.80 4.24
C ASN A 112 0.83 -8.94 3.76
N GLY A 113 0.04 -7.86 3.83
CA GLY A 113 -1.31 -7.86 3.23
C GLY A 113 -1.29 -8.13 1.73
N LEU A 114 -0.30 -7.60 1.01
CA LEU A 114 -0.09 -7.88 -0.41
C LEU A 114 0.26 -9.35 -0.70
N GLU A 115 1.10 -9.97 0.12
CA GLU A 115 1.41 -11.39 -0.01
C GLU A 115 0.17 -12.26 0.20
N GLU A 116 -0.70 -11.91 1.16
CA GLU A 116 -1.99 -12.59 1.30
C GLU A 116 -2.89 -12.39 0.08
N ALA A 117 -2.91 -11.18 -0.51
CA ALA A 117 -3.66 -10.91 -1.73
C ALA A 117 -3.14 -11.73 -2.93
N TYR A 118 -1.83 -11.93 -3.05
CA TYR A 118 -1.26 -12.81 -4.07
C TYR A 118 -1.68 -14.26 -3.87
N ARG A 119 -1.61 -14.77 -2.64
CA ARG A 119 -2.04 -16.15 -2.33
C ARG A 119 -3.54 -16.34 -2.56
N PHE A 120 -4.34 -15.30 -2.28
CA PHE A 120 -5.78 -15.33 -2.47
C PHE A 120 -6.15 -15.68 -3.92
N ILE A 121 -5.46 -15.09 -4.90
CA ILE A 121 -5.74 -15.29 -6.34
C ILE A 121 -4.87 -16.38 -6.99
N ASP A 122 -3.93 -17.00 -6.28
CA ASP A 122 -2.93 -17.91 -6.86
C ASP A 122 -3.56 -19.08 -7.63
N HIS A 123 -4.67 -19.62 -7.10
CA HIS A 123 -5.42 -20.72 -7.70
C HIS A 123 -5.92 -20.45 -9.13
N LEU A 124 -6.02 -19.17 -9.54
CA LEU A 124 -6.47 -18.76 -10.86
C LEU A 124 -5.36 -18.83 -11.92
N TYR A 125 -4.09 -18.90 -11.51
CA TYR A 125 -2.97 -18.90 -12.45
C TYR A 125 -2.88 -20.19 -13.26
N ALA A 126 -3.13 -21.35 -12.65
CA ALA A 126 -3.02 -22.62 -13.35
C ALA A 126 -4.01 -22.70 -14.55
N PRO A 127 -5.31 -22.42 -14.38
CA PRO A 127 -6.24 -22.31 -15.50
C PRO A 127 -5.80 -21.32 -16.59
N LEU A 128 -5.34 -20.13 -16.19
CA LEU A 128 -4.84 -19.11 -17.13
C LEU A 128 -3.64 -19.63 -17.95
N SER A 129 -2.68 -20.29 -17.28
CA SER A 129 -1.46 -20.79 -17.91
C SER A 129 -1.75 -21.86 -18.97
N VAL A 130 -2.76 -22.71 -18.73
CA VAL A 130 -3.24 -23.71 -19.68
C VAL A 130 -3.94 -23.05 -20.86
N ALA A 131 -4.85 -22.10 -20.60
CA ALA A 131 -5.57 -21.37 -21.64
C ALA A 131 -4.64 -20.57 -22.57
N ARG A 132 -3.55 -20.01 -22.02
CA ARG A 132 -2.51 -19.29 -22.77
C ARG A 132 -1.42 -20.18 -23.37
N GLY A 133 -1.48 -21.50 -23.16
CA GLY A 133 -0.50 -22.45 -23.70
C GLY A 133 0.92 -22.26 -23.18
N VAL A 134 1.08 -21.78 -21.94
CA VAL A 134 2.41 -21.50 -21.35
C VAL A 134 3.17 -22.81 -21.16
N ALA A 135 4.38 -22.88 -21.70
CA ALA A 135 5.22 -24.06 -21.56
C ALA A 135 5.65 -24.27 -20.10
N LYS A 136 5.79 -25.54 -19.69
CA LYS A 136 6.12 -25.91 -18.30
C LYS A 136 7.36 -25.21 -17.74
N LYS A 137 8.38 -24.97 -18.57
CA LYS A 137 9.63 -24.29 -18.19
C LYS A 137 9.45 -22.79 -17.89
N ASP A 138 8.40 -22.19 -18.46
CA ASP A 138 8.13 -20.74 -18.39
C ASP A 138 7.05 -20.42 -17.33
N LEU A 139 6.53 -21.44 -16.64
CA LEU A 139 5.59 -21.27 -15.54
C LEU A 139 6.20 -20.44 -14.42
N LYS A 140 5.44 -19.44 -13.96
CA LYS A 140 5.85 -18.57 -12.86
C LYS A 140 5.86 -19.36 -11.55
N ARG A 141 6.99 -19.27 -10.82
CA ARG A 141 7.26 -20.14 -9.67
C ARG A 141 6.61 -19.67 -8.37
N THR A 142 6.58 -18.37 -8.13
CA THR A 142 6.09 -17.78 -6.87
C THR A 142 4.71 -17.15 -7.06
N SER A 143 3.90 -17.12 -5.99
CA SER A 143 2.57 -16.52 -6.01
C SER A 143 2.58 -15.07 -6.48
N SER A 144 3.58 -14.30 -6.05
CA SER A 144 3.74 -12.90 -6.49
C SER A 144 3.98 -12.77 -8.00
N MET A 145 4.73 -13.67 -8.64
CA MET A 145 4.89 -13.65 -10.10
C MET A 145 3.64 -14.11 -10.84
N ARG A 146 2.92 -15.09 -10.29
CA ARG A 146 1.65 -15.59 -10.83
C ARG A 146 0.56 -14.52 -10.77
N ALA A 147 0.50 -13.77 -9.65
CA ALA A 147 -0.38 -12.62 -9.48
C ALA A 147 -0.09 -11.51 -10.51
N VAL A 148 1.19 -11.22 -10.79
CA VAL A 148 1.56 -10.27 -11.87
C VAL A 148 1.02 -10.75 -13.22
N ALA A 149 1.20 -12.03 -13.58
CA ALA A 149 0.66 -12.56 -14.83
C ALA A 149 -0.88 -12.51 -14.90
N LEU A 150 -1.58 -12.75 -13.78
CA LEU A 150 -3.04 -12.60 -13.70
C LEU A 150 -3.49 -11.14 -13.89
N LEU A 151 -2.75 -10.20 -13.33
CA LEU A 151 -3.02 -8.76 -13.49
C LEU A 151 -2.71 -8.29 -14.91
N ASP A 152 -1.61 -8.74 -15.51
CA ASP A 152 -1.28 -8.42 -16.91
C ASP A 152 -2.38 -8.94 -17.85
N ASP A 153 -2.85 -10.17 -17.67
CA ASP A 153 -4.00 -10.72 -18.41
C ASP A 153 -5.28 -9.90 -18.21
N LEU A 154 -5.55 -9.45 -16.98
CA LEU A 154 -6.69 -8.58 -16.70
C LEU A 154 -6.58 -7.24 -17.44
N PHE A 155 -5.41 -6.61 -17.42
CA PHE A 155 -5.16 -5.36 -18.13
C PHE A 155 -5.24 -5.53 -19.65
N GLU A 156 -4.76 -6.65 -20.21
CA GLU A 156 -4.94 -6.97 -21.63
C GLU A 156 -6.42 -7.06 -22.01
N ARG A 157 -7.25 -7.69 -21.17
CA ARG A 157 -8.67 -7.90 -21.45
C ARG A 157 -9.55 -6.67 -21.22
N MET A 158 -9.29 -5.92 -20.16
CA MET A 158 -10.15 -4.83 -19.70
C MET A 158 -9.60 -3.43 -20.01
N GLY A 159 -8.32 -3.32 -20.37
CA GLY A 159 -7.63 -2.05 -20.58
C GLY A 159 -7.68 -1.14 -19.35
N ALA A 160 -7.89 0.15 -19.59
CA ALA A 160 -7.93 1.17 -18.54
C ALA A 160 -9.05 0.94 -17.50
N LEU A 161 -10.12 0.22 -17.84
CA LEU A 161 -11.24 -0.04 -16.93
C LEU A 161 -10.86 -0.96 -15.76
N ALA A 162 -9.77 -1.73 -15.87
CA ALA A 162 -9.30 -2.55 -14.76
C ALA A 162 -8.75 -1.71 -13.59
N ALA A 163 -8.24 -0.51 -13.87
CA ALA A 163 -7.51 0.31 -12.91
C ALA A 163 -8.45 1.24 -12.11
N PRO A 164 -8.08 1.57 -10.86
CA PRO A 164 -8.59 2.74 -10.17
C PRO A 164 -8.41 4.01 -11.00
N ASN A 165 -9.29 5.00 -10.77
CA ASN A 165 -9.06 6.34 -11.27
C ASN A 165 -7.68 6.86 -10.82
N ASP A 166 -7.02 7.68 -11.65
CA ASP A 166 -5.71 8.28 -11.35
C ASP A 166 -4.58 7.27 -11.00
N PHE A 167 -4.78 5.98 -11.26
CA PHE A 167 -3.84 4.90 -10.94
C PHE A 167 -2.44 5.14 -11.50
N GLU A 168 -2.38 5.51 -12.79
CA GLU A 168 -1.11 5.77 -13.47
C GLU A 168 -0.33 6.92 -12.82
N HIS A 169 -1.03 7.98 -12.35
CA HIS A 169 -0.38 9.10 -11.66
C HIS A 169 0.33 8.61 -10.38
N HIS A 170 -0.35 7.80 -9.57
CA HIS A 170 0.23 7.25 -8.34
C HIS A 170 1.39 6.28 -8.63
N CYS A 171 1.25 5.42 -9.64
CA CYS A 171 2.31 4.52 -10.07
C CYS A 171 3.54 5.27 -10.59
N ARG A 172 3.37 6.28 -11.46
CA ARG A 172 4.48 7.09 -11.99
C ARG A 172 5.21 7.85 -10.90
N ASN A 173 4.49 8.43 -9.93
CA ASN A 173 5.12 9.11 -8.79
C ASN A 173 6.02 8.14 -7.99
N PHE A 174 5.55 6.93 -7.71
CA PHE A 174 6.36 5.91 -7.05
C PHE A 174 7.56 5.48 -7.90
N ILE A 175 7.36 5.21 -9.19
CA ILE A 175 8.44 4.82 -10.12
C ILE A 175 9.55 5.88 -10.14
N ASN A 176 9.18 7.17 -10.20
CA ASN A 176 10.15 8.27 -10.20
C ASN A 176 10.95 8.35 -8.89
N LEU A 177 10.29 8.19 -7.73
CA LEU A 177 10.96 8.10 -6.43
C LEU A 177 11.91 6.90 -6.37
N PHE A 178 11.45 5.73 -6.81
CA PHE A 178 12.26 4.52 -6.80
C PHE A 178 13.49 4.62 -7.70
N ASN A 179 13.36 5.26 -8.88
CA ASN A 179 14.48 5.44 -9.80
C ASN A 179 15.52 6.43 -9.27
N ARG A 180 15.09 7.49 -8.57
CA ARG A 180 16.02 8.42 -7.89
C ARG A 180 16.79 7.71 -6.78
N TYR A 181 16.07 7.02 -5.89
CA TYR A 181 16.66 6.15 -4.86
C TYR A 181 17.68 5.16 -5.45
N LYS A 182 17.32 4.48 -6.54
CA LYS A 182 18.20 3.51 -7.20
C LYS A 182 19.50 4.17 -7.69
N ALA A 183 19.40 5.35 -8.29
CA ALA A 183 20.55 6.08 -8.81
C ALA A 183 21.49 6.56 -7.70
N GLU A 184 20.92 7.05 -6.60
CA GLU A 184 21.67 7.58 -5.44
C GLU A 184 22.38 6.48 -4.66
N HIS A 185 21.70 5.36 -4.40
CA HIS A 185 22.22 4.28 -3.55
C HIS A 185 22.85 3.12 -4.32
N ASN A 186 22.95 3.23 -5.65
CA ASN A 186 23.43 2.16 -6.53
C ASN A 186 22.76 0.79 -6.25
N ALA A 187 21.47 0.84 -5.90
CA ALA A 187 20.74 -0.33 -5.43
C ALA A 187 20.57 -1.33 -6.59
N SER A 188 20.93 -2.60 -6.34
CA SER A 188 20.74 -3.66 -7.33
C SER A 188 19.26 -3.99 -7.47
N VAL A 189 18.71 -3.72 -8.65
CA VAL A 189 17.34 -4.10 -9.02
C VAL A 189 17.44 -5.34 -9.90
N GLY A 190 17.12 -6.50 -9.33
CA GLY A 190 17.13 -7.78 -10.05
C GLY A 190 15.71 -8.27 -10.38
N GLY A 191 15.62 -9.33 -11.18
CA GLY A 191 14.40 -10.12 -11.31
C GLY A 191 13.21 -9.47 -12.03
N ILE A 192 13.42 -8.35 -12.74
CA ILE A 192 12.43 -7.76 -13.64
C ILE A 192 12.82 -8.10 -15.08
N GLU A 193 11.85 -8.58 -15.86
CA GLU A 193 12.04 -8.92 -17.27
C GLU A 193 12.21 -7.64 -18.11
N VAL A 194 13.08 -7.69 -19.13
CA VAL A 194 13.30 -6.56 -20.04
C VAL A 194 12.00 -6.21 -20.75
N GLY A 195 11.64 -4.93 -20.77
CA GLY A 195 10.40 -4.45 -21.38
C GLY A 195 9.19 -4.49 -20.44
N ALA A 196 9.35 -4.92 -19.18
CA ALA A 196 8.29 -4.87 -18.18
C ALA A 196 7.77 -3.44 -17.93
N GLU A 197 8.57 -2.41 -18.26
CA GLU A 197 8.24 -0.99 -18.09
C GLU A 197 6.96 -0.56 -18.82
N VAL A 198 6.58 -1.28 -19.89
CA VAL A 198 5.37 -0.97 -20.67
C VAL A 198 4.10 -1.49 -20.01
N PHE A 199 4.20 -2.42 -19.06
CA PHE A 199 3.05 -3.04 -18.44
C PHE A 199 2.54 -2.22 -17.24
N PRO A 200 1.21 -2.11 -17.05
CA PRO A 200 0.65 -1.45 -15.87
C PRO A 200 1.06 -2.09 -14.54
N THR A 201 1.58 -3.32 -14.54
CA THR A 201 2.10 -4.02 -13.35
C THR A 201 3.55 -3.65 -13.00
N PHE A 202 4.23 -2.83 -13.80
CA PHE A 202 5.63 -2.47 -13.57
C PHE A 202 5.88 -1.89 -12.17
N ALA A 203 5.01 -0.98 -11.71
CA ALA A 203 5.10 -0.42 -10.37
C ALA A 203 4.99 -1.50 -9.28
N LEU A 204 4.14 -2.52 -9.46
CA LEU A 204 4.04 -3.66 -8.54
C LEU A 204 5.35 -4.46 -8.49
N GLN A 205 5.99 -4.66 -9.63
CA GLN A 205 7.28 -5.37 -9.71
C GLN A 205 8.38 -4.59 -8.98
N LEU A 206 8.40 -3.25 -9.10
CA LEU A 206 9.31 -2.40 -8.31
C LEU A 206 9.02 -2.48 -6.81
N VAL A 207 7.75 -2.52 -6.39
CA VAL A 207 7.39 -2.76 -4.98
C VAL A 207 7.95 -4.09 -4.48
N ARG A 208 7.85 -5.17 -5.27
CA ARG A 208 8.39 -6.49 -4.90
C ARG A 208 9.91 -6.41 -4.69
N ASN A 209 10.63 -5.67 -5.54
CA ASN A 209 12.05 -5.44 -5.37
C ASN A 209 12.36 -4.59 -4.13
N LEU A 210 11.60 -3.53 -3.88
CA LEU A 210 11.72 -2.73 -2.67
C LEU A 210 11.52 -3.57 -1.41
N ARG A 211 10.50 -4.45 -1.39
CA ARG A 211 10.25 -5.40 -0.30
C ARG A 211 11.46 -6.30 -0.07
N ASN A 212 12.00 -6.91 -1.13
CA ASN A 212 13.18 -7.78 -1.01
C ASN A 212 14.38 -7.02 -0.45
N HIS A 213 14.60 -5.80 -0.92
CA HIS A 213 15.68 -4.94 -0.45
C HIS A 213 15.57 -4.60 1.04
N VAL A 214 14.36 -4.29 1.51
CA VAL A 214 14.06 -4.10 2.94
C VAL A 214 14.26 -5.39 3.74
N ALA A 215 13.79 -6.53 3.23
CA ALA A 215 13.90 -7.83 3.91
C ALA A 215 15.35 -8.30 4.08
N HIS A 216 16.24 -7.95 3.16
CA HIS A 216 17.68 -8.24 3.26
C HIS A 216 18.46 -7.24 4.12
N GLY A 217 17.79 -6.24 4.72
CA GLY A 217 18.44 -5.23 5.55
C GLY A 217 19.40 -4.32 4.78
N ALA A 218 19.29 -4.28 3.46
CA ALA A 218 20.17 -3.48 2.58
C ALA A 218 19.75 -2.00 2.52
N PHE A 219 18.95 -1.54 3.49
CA PHE A 219 18.34 -0.21 3.50
C PHE A 219 19.24 0.79 4.24
N PRO A 220 19.57 1.95 3.64
CA PRO A 220 20.56 2.87 4.19
C PRO A 220 20.05 3.56 5.48
N LEU A 221 20.82 3.48 6.57
CA LEU A 221 20.58 4.25 7.79
C LEU A 221 21.46 5.51 7.77
N ALA A 222 20.89 6.64 7.33
CA ALA A 222 21.57 7.94 7.38
C ALA A 222 21.27 8.66 8.71
N PRO A 223 22.13 9.58 9.17
CA PRO A 223 21.79 10.50 10.25
C PRO A 223 20.77 11.57 9.80
N PRO A 224 20.23 12.41 10.70
CA PRO A 224 19.40 13.56 10.34
C PRO A 224 20.15 14.57 9.46
N VAL A 225 19.43 15.25 8.56
CA VAL A 225 19.97 16.22 7.59
C VAL A 225 20.80 17.31 8.28
N ASP A 226 20.31 17.85 9.39
CA ASP A 226 20.96 18.93 10.15
C ASP A 226 22.35 18.55 10.72
N TYR A 227 22.70 17.26 10.72
CA TYR A 227 23.93 16.72 11.31
C TYR A 227 24.76 15.89 10.33
N GLY A 228 24.71 16.24 9.04
CA GLY A 228 25.48 15.58 7.99
C GLY A 228 24.80 14.34 7.39
N GLY A 229 23.51 14.17 7.67
CA GLY A 229 22.65 13.21 6.97
C GLY A 229 22.40 13.60 5.52
N TYR A 230 22.29 12.61 4.66
CA TYR A 230 21.81 12.81 3.29
C TYR A 230 20.29 13.07 3.27
N GLU A 231 19.81 13.87 2.31
CA GLU A 231 18.38 14.11 2.03
C GLU A 231 17.59 12.80 1.79
N ASP A 232 18.30 11.71 1.49
CA ASP A 232 17.85 10.36 1.23
C ASP A 232 16.82 9.84 2.24
N SER A 233 16.89 10.24 3.51
CA SER A 233 15.98 9.73 4.56
C SER A 233 14.52 10.20 4.40
N GLU A 234 14.30 11.45 4.01
CA GLU A 234 12.95 11.97 3.75
C GLU A 234 12.41 11.42 2.43
N GLU A 235 13.25 11.36 1.40
CA GLU A 235 12.92 10.76 0.12
C GLU A 235 12.55 9.28 0.27
N LEU A 236 13.27 8.53 1.08
CA LEU A 236 13.01 7.13 1.36
C LEU A 236 11.70 6.95 2.15
N VAL A 237 11.45 7.76 3.19
CA VAL A 237 10.16 7.75 3.91
C VAL A 237 9.01 8.07 2.94
N LEU A 238 9.21 9.03 2.02
CA LEU A 238 8.24 9.37 0.99
C LEU A 238 8.03 8.22 0.00
N MET A 239 9.10 7.60 -0.49
CA MET A 239 9.07 6.42 -1.36
C MET A 239 8.29 5.28 -0.72
N LEU A 240 8.55 4.95 0.55
CA LEU A 240 7.80 3.91 1.29
C LEU A 240 6.30 4.23 1.40
N LYS A 241 5.94 5.50 1.64
CA LYS A 241 4.53 5.95 1.66
C LYS A 241 3.88 5.78 0.28
N HIS A 242 4.58 6.14 -0.78
CA HIS A 242 4.10 5.96 -2.16
C HIS A 242 4.02 4.47 -2.56
N ALA A 243 4.96 3.64 -2.12
CA ALA A 243 4.90 2.20 -2.30
C ALA A 243 3.66 1.62 -1.61
N CYS A 244 3.38 2.01 -0.37
CA CYS A 244 2.17 1.60 0.34
C CYS A 244 0.89 1.99 -0.42
N ARG A 245 0.85 3.20 -1.00
CA ARG A 245 -0.26 3.66 -1.83
C ARG A 245 -0.46 2.78 -3.06
N VAL A 246 0.62 2.51 -3.77
CA VAL A 246 0.62 1.66 -4.97
C VAL A 246 0.14 0.26 -4.63
N VAL A 247 0.62 -0.32 -3.53
CA VAL A 247 0.14 -1.62 -3.04
C VAL A 247 -1.36 -1.60 -2.78
N ALA A 248 -1.86 -0.61 -2.06
CA ALA A 248 -3.28 -0.47 -1.77
C ALA A 248 -4.12 -0.39 -3.06
N LEU A 249 -3.65 0.33 -4.09
CA LEU A 249 -4.30 0.40 -5.40
C LEU A 249 -4.33 -0.95 -6.12
N TYR A 250 -3.24 -1.72 -6.11
CA TYR A 250 -3.26 -3.08 -6.70
C TYR A 250 -4.17 -4.02 -5.92
N ILE A 251 -4.25 -3.90 -4.60
CA ILE A 251 -5.21 -4.69 -3.82
C ILE A 251 -6.65 -4.30 -4.16
N GLN A 252 -6.96 -3.03 -4.40
CA GLN A 252 -8.28 -2.65 -4.92
C GLN A 252 -8.61 -3.38 -6.22
N ILE A 253 -7.65 -3.49 -7.16
CA ILE A 253 -7.82 -4.23 -8.41
C ILE A 253 -8.08 -5.71 -8.09
N ILE A 254 -7.27 -6.31 -7.21
CA ILE A 254 -7.42 -7.72 -6.82
C ILE A 254 -8.82 -7.98 -6.24
N LEU A 255 -9.23 -7.18 -5.25
CA LEU A 255 -10.51 -7.30 -4.58
C LEU A 255 -11.69 -7.02 -5.52
N ARG A 256 -11.56 -6.09 -6.47
CA ARG A 256 -12.63 -5.82 -7.45
C ARG A 256 -12.85 -6.97 -8.41
N TRP A 257 -11.76 -7.50 -8.97
CA TRP A 257 -11.82 -8.31 -10.18
C TRP A 257 -11.73 -9.81 -9.92
N PHE A 258 -11.21 -10.22 -8.77
CA PHE A 258 -10.98 -11.63 -8.44
C PHE A 258 -11.77 -12.12 -7.23
N SER A 259 -12.60 -11.26 -6.62
CA SER A 259 -13.57 -11.67 -5.60
C SER A 259 -14.95 -11.95 -6.20
N PRO A 260 -15.67 -12.97 -5.71
CA PRO A 260 -17.02 -13.30 -6.18
C PRO A 260 -18.11 -12.28 -5.76
N GLY A 261 -17.84 -11.44 -4.75
CA GLY A 261 -18.81 -10.47 -4.24
C GLY A 261 -18.72 -10.31 -2.72
N PHE A 262 -19.62 -9.48 -2.16
CA PHE A 262 -19.72 -9.31 -0.71
C PHE A 262 -20.49 -10.47 -0.07
N GLU A 263 -19.83 -11.21 0.81
CA GLU A 263 -20.37 -12.41 1.46
C GLU A 263 -20.27 -12.35 2.99
N SER A 264 -19.65 -11.32 3.57
CA SER A 264 -19.40 -11.29 5.00
C SER A 264 -20.66 -11.05 5.83
N TYR A 265 -20.67 -11.58 7.06
CA TYR A 265 -21.76 -11.34 8.00
C TYR A 265 -21.92 -9.83 8.29
N ASP A 266 -20.82 -9.11 8.43
CA ASP A 266 -20.84 -7.66 8.70
C ASP A 266 -21.40 -6.87 7.53
N TYR A 267 -21.11 -7.26 6.28
CA TYR A 267 -21.76 -6.65 5.13
C TYR A 267 -23.27 -6.93 5.15
N ASN A 268 -23.66 -8.18 5.36
CA ASN A 268 -25.07 -8.58 5.37
C ASN A 268 -25.88 -7.91 6.50
N SER A 269 -25.27 -7.65 7.66
CA SER A 269 -25.92 -6.91 8.74
C SER A 269 -26.10 -5.42 8.43
N MET A 270 -25.23 -4.86 7.58
CA MET A 270 -25.29 -3.49 7.09
C MET A 270 -26.23 -3.30 5.90
N VAL A 271 -26.76 -4.38 5.31
CA VAL A 271 -27.84 -4.33 4.30
C VAL A 271 -29.22 -4.42 4.98
N GLY A 272 -29.33 -3.84 6.18
CA GLY A 272 -30.55 -3.79 6.99
C GLY A 272 -31.68 -2.94 6.37
N TYR A 273 -32.71 -2.68 7.17
CA TYR A 273 -33.86 -1.86 6.76
C TYR A 273 -33.78 -0.46 7.38
N GLY A 274 -33.76 0.59 6.55
CA GLY A 274 -33.70 2.00 6.99
C GLY A 274 -32.96 2.87 5.97
N LYS A 275 -33.20 4.18 5.98
CA LYS A 275 -32.62 5.13 4.99
C LYS A 275 -31.08 5.17 5.05
N GLU A 276 -30.52 5.03 6.25
CA GLU A 276 -29.08 4.94 6.49
C GLU A 276 -28.46 3.69 5.83
N PHE A 277 -29.19 2.58 5.79
CA PHE A 277 -28.77 1.33 5.15
C PHE A 277 -28.99 1.37 3.63
N ASP A 278 -30.00 2.10 3.15
CA ASP A 278 -30.24 2.30 1.71
C ASP A 278 -29.04 2.99 1.05
N ARG A 279 -28.51 4.06 1.69
CA ARG A 279 -27.30 4.75 1.20
C ARG A 279 -26.09 3.82 1.13
N PHE A 280 -25.88 2.99 2.16
CA PHE A 280 -24.79 2.02 2.17
C PHE A 280 -24.97 0.98 1.04
N LYS A 281 -26.17 0.43 0.89
CA LYS A 281 -26.49 -0.58 -0.13
C LYS A 281 -26.33 -0.05 -1.55
N GLU A 282 -26.71 1.20 -1.80
CA GLU A 282 -26.57 1.85 -3.10
C GLU A 282 -25.11 2.16 -3.46
N ARG A 283 -24.29 2.50 -2.46
CA ARG A 283 -22.92 3.01 -2.69
C ARG A 283 -21.82 1.98 -2.47
N CYS A 284 -22.02 1.00 -1.60
CA CYS A 284 -21.05 -0.07 -1.31
C CYS A 284 -21.14 -1.20 -2.35
N THR A 285 -20.82 -0.89 -3.61
CA THR A 285 -20.80 -1.87 -4.71
C THR A 285 -19.39 -2.41 -4.95
N LEU A 286 -19.28 -3.47 -5.77
CA LEU A 286 -17.97 -3.94 -6.20
C LEU A 286 -17.22 -2.84 -6.96
N GLU A 287 -17.90 -2.07 -7.81
CA GLU A 287 -17.32 -0.94 -8.55
C GLU A 287 -16.69 0.09 -7.62
N TYR A 288 -17.33 0.40 -6.49
CA TYR A 288 -16.79 1.32 -5.49
C TYR A 288 -15.42 0.89 -4.94
N ILE A 289 -15.09 -0.41 -4.98
CA ILE A 289 -13.76 -0.90 -4.56
C ILE A 289 -12.64 -0.23 -5.37
N LEU A 290 -12.86 0.20 -6.62
CA LEU A 290 -11.85 0.93 -7.40
C LEU A 290 -11.68 2.40 -6.98
N ASP A 291 -12.62 2.96 -6.20
CA ASP A 291 -12.59 4.36 -5.76
C ASP A 291 -12.17 4.53 -4.29
N LEU A 292 -11.77 3.47 -3.58
CA LEU A 292 -11.38 3.52 -2.16
C LEU A 292 -10.23 4.48 -1.84
N HIS A 293 -9.44 4.89 -2.83
CA HIS A 293 -8.36 5.87 -2.66
C HIS A 293 -8.85 7.34 -2.76
N ARG A 294 -10.03 7.59 -3.33
CA ARG A 294 -10.56 8.93 -3.59
C ARG A 294 -11.33 9.46 -2.40
N GLN A 295 -11.29 10.78 -2.20
CA GLN A 295 -12.22 11.47 -1.33
C GLN A 295 -13.58 11.55 -2.02
N SER A 296 -14.63 11.20 -1.28
CA SER A 296 -16.02 11.19 -1.75
C SER A 296 -16.96 11.46 -0.58
N ASP A 297 -18.21 11.73 -0.91
CA ASP A 297 -19.32 11.89 0.04
C ASP A 297 -19.66 10.59 0.78
N PHE A 298 -19.25 9.43 0.24
CA PHE A 298 -19.36 8.11 0.85
C PHE A 298 -17.98 7.54 1.23
N ALA A 299 -17.88 6.90 2.40
CA ALA A 299 -16.72 6.14 2.84
C ALA A 299 -17.14 5.03 3.81
N LEU A 300 -16.46 3.88 3.79
CA LEU A 300 -16.77 2.75 4.66
C LEU A 300 -16.43 3.02 6.13
N HIS A 301 -15.44 3.87 6.40
CA HIS A 301 -15.01 4.21 7.76
C HIS A 301 -15.76 5.39 8.41
N GLN A 302 -16.63 6.08 7.66
CA GLN A 302 -17.40 7.19 8.20
C GLN A 302 -18.67 6.65 8.87
N ASP A 303 -19.08 7.28 9.98
CA ASP A 303 -20.30 6.90 10.70
C ASP A 303 -21.49 6.85 9.73
N HIS A 304 -22.03 5.66 9.54
CA HIS A 304 -23.24 5.42 8.76
C HIS A 304 -24.47 6.14 9.34
N TYR A 305 -24.35 6.67 10.57
CA TYR A 305 -25.41 7.32 11.34
C TYR A 305 -25.36 8.85 11.34
N ARG A 306 -24.52 9.49 10.52
CA ARG A 306 -24.69 10.92 10.25
C ARG A 306 -25.92 11.13 9.38
N VAL A 307 -27.08 11.20 10.04
CA VAL A 307 -28.27 11.87 9.51
C VAL A 307 -27.85 13.32 9.26
N ASP A 308 -28.09 13.81 8.05
CA ASP A 308 -27.98 15.23 7.77
C ASP A 308 -28.84 15.99 8.79
N ASP A 309 -28.21 16.68 9.73
CA ASP A 309 -28.84 17.69 10.60
C ASP A 309 -29.19 18.95 9.76
N ASP A 310 -29.63 18.78 8.51
CA ASP A 310 -30.09 19.83 7.61
C ASP A 310 -31.62 19.96 7.64
N GLU A 311 -32.19 19.92 8.85
CA GLU A 311 -33.49 20.55 9.14
C GLU A 311 -33.34 21.56 10.27
N LYS A 312 -32.69 22.71 9.99
CA LYS A 312 -33.01 24.02 10.60
C LYS A 312 -32.77 25.18 9.64
#